data_AF-A0A7X9KYP3-F1
#
_entry.id   AF-A0A7X9KYP3-F1
#
_cell.length_a   1.000
_cell.length_b   1.000
_cell.length_c   1.000
_cell.angle_alpha   90.00
_cell.angle_beta   90.00
_cell.angle_gamma   90.00
#
_symmetry.space_group_name_H-M   'P 1'
#
loop_
_entity.id
_entity.type
_entity.pdbx_description
1 polymer ?
#
loop_
_entity_poly.entity_id
_entity_poly.type
_entity_poly.pdbx_seq_one_letter_code
_entity_poly.pdbx_strand_id
1 'polypeptide(L)'
;MLLRGQNLLGYNHYPTEIVQDFIKAAIKNGIDIIRIFDALNDIENIKDAVKATLEFGGHPSCAICYTVSPVHNVKKFVEIAKEMEELGASSICIKDMSGCLMPNIAFDLVKELKKVLKVPVILHTHNTCGLAQMTCLKAIEAGIDVIDTAISSFSGGTSLAPTETMALTAINMGKEISLDMNRISIINNHFKQVFKKMFEDNIIDYHSLQTDTRCLVSQIPGGMYSNLLSQMKEQGILDRMDDLMDEIPLVRKELGYPPLVTPISQIVGTQAVANLIAGERYKIVINEIKAYVEGQYGKTPAPIDINIKKCFSCDTSNIRKADNYLIEKKKCLEEGYNQEDTLIRVMFPQLADKFFSKNELYDDGTFIFECHQNTEKENIKNVRPIILNDENEILYALFTAIISYCNCVNIKDIRIKNISIYN
;
A
#
# COMPACT_ATOMS: atom_id res chain seq x y z
N MET A 1 -10.39 1.38 -6.39
CA MET A 1 -9.79 0.47 -5.37
C MET A 1 -8.56 -0.26 -5.91
N LEU A 2 -7.77 -0.88 -5.04
CA LEU A 2 -6.70 -1.85 -5.40
C LEU A 2 -7.18 -3.27 -5.08
N LEU A 3 -7.07 -4.20 -6.02
CA LEU A 3 -7.52 -5.59 -5.94
C LEU A 3 -6.39 -6.55 -6.34
N ARG A 4 -6.19 -7.62 -5.57
CA ARG A 4 -5.11 -8.59 -5.75
C ARG A 4 -5.52 -9.77 -6.65
N GLY A 5 -6.18 -9.50 -7.78
CA GLY A 5 -6.64 -10.56 -8.69
C GLY A 5 -7.47 -11.62 -7.96
N GLN A 6 -7.12 -12.89 -8.14
CA GLN A 6 -7.76 -14.03 -7.47
C GLN A 6 -7.63 -13.99 -5.93
N ASN A 7 -6.67 -13.24 -5.38
CA ASN A 7 -6.55 -13.04 -3.93
C ASN A 7 -7.51 -11.99 -3.37
N LEU A 8 -8.20 -11.21 -4.21
CA LEU A 8 -9.10 -10.13 -3.78
C LEU A 8 -8.42 -9.16 -2.79
N LEU A 9 -8.86 -9.15 -1.53
CA LEU A 9 -8.27 -8.39 -0.42
C LEU A 9 -7.61 -9.32 0.63
N GLY A 10 -7.59 -10.63 0.37
CA GLY A 10 -7.03 -11.66 1.24
C GLY A 10 -5.62 -12.07 0.83
N TYR A 11 -5.24 -13.29 1.27
CA TYR A 11 -3.91 -13.89 1.08
C TYR A 11 -3.93 -15.22 0.31
N ASN A 12 -5.12 -15.79 0.06
CA ASN A 12 -5.32 -17.04 -0.68
C ASN A 12 -6.11 -16.76 -1.96
N HIS A 13 -6.04 -17.65 -2.96
CA HIS A 13 -6.94 -17.58 -4.10
C HIS A 13 -8.36 -17.94 -3.68
N TYR A 14 -9.32 -17.13 -4.11
CA TYR A 14 -10.74 -17.38 -3.92
C TYR A 14 -11.35 -18.02 -5.17
N PRO A 15 -12.42 -18.84 -5.04
CA PRO A 15 -13.16 -19.33 -6.20
C PRO A 15 -13.70 -18.18 -7.07
N THR A 16 -13.81 -18.41 -8.39
CA THR A 16 -14.31 -17.43 -9.36
C THR A 16 -15.64 -16.79 -8.93
N GLU A 17 -16.55 -17.58 -8.35
CA GLU A 17 -17.86 -17.10 -7.88
C GLU A 17 -17.73 -16.08 -6.75
N ILE A 18 -16.78 -16.27 -5.83
CA ILE A 18 -16.51 -15.30 -4.75
C ILE A 18 -15.87 -14.03 -5.33
N VAL A 19 -15.00 -14.18 -6.33
CA VAL A 19 -14.39 -13.03 -7.03
C VAL A 19 -15.45 -12.18 -7.73
N GLN A 20 -16.37 -12.82 -8.45
CA GLN A 20 -17.48 -12.14 -9.12
C GLN A 20 -18.41 -11.44 -8.12
N ASP A 21 -18.83 -12.13 -7.07
CA ASP A 21 -19.71 -11.55 -6.05
C ASP A 21 -19.07 -10.34 -5.36
N PHE A 22 -17.78 -10.42 -5.06
CA PHE A 22 -17.03 -9.33 -4.44
C PHE A 22 -16.98 -8.11 -5.37
N ILE A 23 -16.62 -8.30 -6.63
CA ILE A 23 -16.51 -7.20 -7.60
C ILE A 23 -17.87 -6.57 -7.88
N LYS A 24 -18.92 -7.39 -8.00
CA LYS A 24 -20.30 -6.93 -8.12
C LYS A 24 -20.71 -6.04 -6.95
N ALA A 25 -20.43 -6.48 -5.72
CA ALA A 25 -20.73 -5.70 -4.52
C ALA A 25 -19.90 -4.41 -4.47
N ALA A 26 -18.62 -4.45 -4.82
CA ALA A 26 -17.74 -3.28 -4.83
C ALA A 26 -18.24 -2.20 -5.82
N ILE A 27 -18.59 -2.58 -7.05
CA ILE A 27 -19.08 -1.64 -8.07
C ILE A 27 -20.46 -1.10 -7.68
N LYS A 28 -21.38 -1.96 -7.25
CA LYS A 28 -22.72 -1.56 -6.77
C LYS A 28 -22.63 -0.50 -5.66
N ASN A 29 -21.61 -0.60 -4.80
CA ASN A 29 -21.40 0.31 -3.67
C ASN A 29 -20.47 1.51 -3.99
N GLY A 30 -20.16 1.75 -5.27
CA GLY A 30 -19.54 3.00 -5.73
C GLY A 30 -18.07 2.93 -6.14
N ILE A 31 -17.50 1.73 -6.33
CA ILE A 31 -16.16 1.61 -6.94
C ILE A 31 -16.24 1.68 -8.47
N ASP A 32 -15.71 2.74 -9.06
CA ASP A 32 -15.66 2.88 -10.53
C ASP A 32 -14.42 2.22 -11.16
N ILE A 33 -13.24 2.42 -10.57
CA ILE A 33 -11.97 1.94 -11.08
C ILE A 33 -11.40 0.88 -10.15
N ILE A 34 -11.14 -0.32 -10.69
CA ILE A 34 -10.50 -1.41 -9.96
C ILE A 34 -9.10 -1.62 -10.53
N ARG A 35 -8.07 -1.28 -9.76
CA ARG A 35 -6.69 -1.61 -10.10
C ARG A 35 -6.41 -3.06 -9.74
N ILE A 36 -6.22 -3.92 -10.73
CA ILE A 36 -6.11 -5.38 -10.57
C ILE A 36 -4.66 -5.79 -10.80
N PHE A 37 -4.04 -6.45 -9.83
CA PHE A 37 -2.70 -7.02 -9.99
C PHE A 37 -2.64 -8.46 -9.48
N ASP A 38 -1.71 -9.22 -10.03
CA ASP A 38 -1.25 -10.48 -9.46
C ASP A 38 0.22 -10.34 -9.02
N ALA A 39 0.58 -10.99 -7.93
CA ALA A 39 1.91 -10.83 -7.33
C ALA A 39 3.04 -11.42 -8.22
N LEU A 40 2.73 -12.39 -9.07
CA LEU A 40 3.66 -13.02 -10.01
C LEU A 40 3.58 -12.43 -11.41
N ASN A 41 2.70 -11.45 -11.64
CA ASN A 41 2.28 -11.01 -12.97
C ASN A 41 1.71 -12.16 -13.83
N ASP A 42 1.08 -13.15 -13.20
CA ASP A 42 0.37 -14.23 -13.90
C ASP A 42 -1.00 -13.73 -14.39
N ILE A 43 -1.18 -13.68 -15.70
CA ILE A 43 -2.39 -13.18 -16.35
C ILE A 43 -3.61 -14.06 -16.04
N GLU A 44 -3.42 -15.36 -15.84
CA GLU A 44 -4.54 -16.25 -15.52
C GLU A 44 -5.15 -15.91 -14.15
N ASN A 45 -4.34 -15.42 -13.19
CA ASN A 45 -4.82 -15.04 -11.85
C ASN A 45 -5.61 -13.72 -11.81
N ILE A 46 -5.60 -12.92 -12.88
CA ILE A 46 -6.37 -11.66 -12.93
C ILE A 46 -7.60 -11.77 -13.84
N LYS A 47 -7.70 -12.82 -14.64
CA LYS A 47 -8.71 -13.02 -15.68
C LYS A 47 -10.14 -12.94 -15.17
N ASP A 48 -10.45 -13.62 -14.07
CA ASP A 48 -11.79 -13.60 -13.48
C ASP A 48 -12.15 -12.20 -12.99
N ALA A 49 -11.20 -11.52 -12.36
CA ALA A 49 -11.39 -10.16 -11.86
C ALA A 49 -11.59 -9.14 -12.98
N VAL A 50 -10.82 -9.23 -14.07
CA VAL A 50 -10.96 -8.34 -15.23
C VAL A 50 -12.33 -8.54 -15.88
N LYS A 51 -12.72 -9.79 -16.14
CA LYS A 51 -14.03 -10.11 -16.73
C LYS A 51 -15.19 -9.63 -15.88
N ALA A 52 -15.17 -9.91 -14.57
CA ALA A 52 -16.21 -9.46 -13.66
C ALA A 52 -16.29 -7.93 -13.59
N THR A 53 -15.14 -7.24 -13.62
CA THR A 53 -15.11 -5.77 -13.60
C THR A 53 -15.78 -5.21 -14.85
N LEU A 54 -15.49 -5.75 -16.03
CA LEU A 54 -16.16 -5.35 -17.28
C LEU A 54 -17.65 -5.67 -17.27
N GLU A 55 -18.02 -6.88 -16.83
CA GLU A 55 -19.41 -7.36 -16.78
C GLU A 55 -20.29 -6.44 -15.94
N PHE A 56 -19.79 -5.99 -14.79
CA PHE A 56 -20.54 -5.12 -13.88
C PHE A 56 -20.34 -3.62 -14.15
N GLY A 57 -19.68 -3.26 -15.27
CA GLY A 57 -19.58 -1.87 -15.76
C GLY A 57 -18.48 -1.02 -15.11
N GLY A 58 -17.51 -1.65 -14.43
CA GLY A 58 -16.34 -0.97 -13.88
C GLY A 58 -15.19 -0.84 -14.88
N HIS A 59 -14.16 -0.09 -14.48
CA HIS A 59 -12.93 0.11 -15.25
C HIS A 59 -11.80 -0.77 -14.72
N PRO A 60 -11.44 -1.88 -15.40
CA PRO A 60 -10.29 -2.70 -15.02
C PRO A 60 -8.98 -1.99 -15.37
N SER A 61 -8.25 -1.55 -14.35
CA SER A 61 -6.89 -1.01 -14.47
C SER A 61 -5.87 -2.11 -14.13
N CYS A 62 -5.42 -2.88 -15.12
CA CYS A 62 -4.49 -3.98 -14.87
C CYS A 62 -3.10 -3.44 -14.53
N ALA A 63 -2.45 -4.01 -13.54
CA ALA A 63 -1.19 -3.50 -13.01
C ALA A 63 -0.06 -4.53 -13.12
N ILE A 64 1.02 -4.08 -13.75
CA ILE A 64 2.31 -4.77 -13.81
C ILE A 64 3.02 -4.48 -12.48
N CYS A 65 3.26 -5.52 -11.68
CA CYS A 65 4.12 -5.42 -10.50
C CYS A 65 5.58 -5.30 -10.96
N TYR A 66 6.10 -4.07 -10.95
CA TYR A 66 7.47 -3.78 -11.37
C TYR A 66 8.47 -4.37 -10.37
N THR A 67 9.56 -4.91 -10.90
CA THR A 67 10.65 -5.46 -10.10
C THR A 67 11.93 -5.56 -10.93
N VAL A 68 13.08 -5.67 -10.26
CA VAL A 68 14.38 -5.84 -10.91
C VAL A 68 14.94 -7.22 -10.59
N SER A 69 15.24 -8.01 -11.62
CA SER A 69 15.99 -9.27 -11.50
C SER A 69 16.58 -9.67 -12.86
N PRO A 70 17.42 -10.72 -12.94
CA PRO A 70 17.99 -11.18 -14.21
C PRO A 70 16.96 -11.60 -15.28
N VAL A 71 15.70 -11.85 -14.89
CA VAL A 71 14.64 -12.26 -15.83
C VAL A 71 13.65 -11.15 -16.19
N HIS A 72 13.75 -9.99 -15.53
CA HIS A 72 12.87 -8.85 -15.79
C HIS A 72 13.60 -7.80 -16.62
N ASN A 73 12.93 -7.28 -17.64
CA ASN A 73 13.39 -6.18 -18.46
C ASN A 73 12.19 -5.48 -19.11
N VAL A 74 12.44 -4.34 -19.76
CA VAL A 74 11.40 -3.53 -20.43
C VAL A 74 10.58 -4.39 -21.40
N LYS A 75 11.24 -5.20 -22.24
CA LYS A 75 10.55 -6.05 -23.21
C LYS A 75 9.56 -7.01 -22.53
N LYS A 76 9.95 -7.66 -21.43
CA LYS A 76 9.08 -8.58 -20.70
C LYS A 76 7.88 -7.86 -20.08
N PHE A 77 8.06 -6.67 -19.53
CA PHE A 77 6.95 -5.87 -19.02
C PHE A 77 6.00 -5.42 -20.12
N VAL A 78 6.51 -5.07 -21.30
CA VAL A 78 5.69 -4.73 -22.46
C VAL A 78 4.89 -5.92 -22.97
N GLU A 79 5.47 -7.14 -22.99
CA GLU A 79 4.72 -8.37 -23.32
C GLU A 79 3.54 -8.58 -22.36
N ILE A 80 3.79 -8.52 -21.05
CA ILE A 80 2.76 -8.66 -20.01
C ILE A 80 1.65 -7.60 -20.20
N ALA A 81 2.03 -6.35 -20.50
CA ALA A 81 1.08 -5.28 -20.71
C ALA A 81 0.14 -5.53 -21.90
N LYS A 82 0.67 -6.11 -22.99
CA LYS A 82 -0.13 -6.46 -24.17
C LYS A 82 -1.10 -7.61 -23.86
N GLU A 83 -0.65 -8.62 -23.12
CA GLU A 83 -1.52 -9.70 -22.65
C GLU A 83 -2.66 -9.16 -21.76
N MET A 84 -2.36 -8.19 -20.88
CA MET A 84 -3.38 -7.52 -20.06
C MET A 84 -4.38 -6.70 -20.91
N GLU A 85 -3.91 -5.98 -21.94
CA GLU A 85 -4.79 -5.25 -22.86
C GLU A 85 -5.68 -6.21 -23.67
N GLU A 86 -5.12 -7.31 -24.19
CA GLU A 86 -5.85 -8.36 -24.91
C GLU A 86 -6.92 -9.04 -24.03
N LEU A 87 -6.65 -9.18 -22.73
CA LEU A 87 -7.61 -9.68 -21.74
C LEU A 87 -8.79 -8.72 -21.51
N GLY A 88 -8.64 -7.43 -21.85
CA GLY A 88 -9.68 -6.41 -21.73
C GLY A 88 -9.40 -5.32 -20.68
N ALA A 89 -8.14 -5.11 -20.29
CA ALA A 89 -7.79 -3.98 -19.44
C ALA A 89 -8.16 -2.63 -20.10
N SER A 90 -8.83 -1.75 -19.37
CA SER A 90 -9.18 -0.39 -19.83
C SER A 90 -8.07 0.64 -19.55
N SER A 91 -7.04 0.25 -18.78
CA SER A 91 -5.79 0.99 -18.58
C SER A 91 -4.73 0.05 -18.03
N ILE A 92 -3.45 0.37 -18.24
CA ILE A 92 -2.32 -0.37 -17.69
C ILE A 92 -1.55 0.48 -16.68
N CYS A 93 -1.29 -0.08 -15.50
CA CYS A 93 -0.52 0.57 -14.45
C CYS A 93 0.85 -0.09 -14.27
N ILE A 94 1.92 0.70 -14.31
CA ILE A 94 3.23 0.31 -13.80
C ILE A 94 3.19 0.50 -12.28
N LYS A 95 3.14 -0.60 -11.53
CA LYS A 95 3.06 -0.60 -10.08
C LYS A 95 4.43 -0.93 -9.46
N ASP A 96 5.19 0.10 -9.14
CA ASP A 96 6.45 0.01 -8.40
C ASP A 96 6.20 0.17 -6.89
N MET A 97 5.85 -0.96 -6.25
CA MET A 97 5.53 -1.02 -4.83
C MET A 97 6.71 -0.71 -3.90
N SER A 98 7.93 -0.95 -4.39
CA SER A 98 9.18 -0.75 -3.63
C SER A 98 9.76 0.66 -3.78
N GLY A 99 9.37 1.37 -4.84
CA GLY A 99 10.00 2.65 -5.20
C GLY A 99 11.39 2.46 -5.80
N CYS A 100 11.65 1.33 -6.48
CA CYS A 100 12.97 0.99 -7.02
C CYS A 100 13.09 1.23 -8.55
N LEU A 101 12.03 1.70 -9.20
CA LEU A 101 12.05 2.00 -10.63
C LEU A 101 12.97 3.20 -10.91
N MET A 102 14.08 2.94 -11.58
CA MET A 102 15.05 3.96 -11.95
C MET A 102 14.48 4.92 -13.01
N PRO A 103 14.73 6.24 -12.92
CA PRO A 103 14.10 7.23 -13.78
C PRO A 103 14.32 7.01 -15.29
N ASN A 104 15.52 6.63 -15.71
CA ASN A 104 15.81 6.31 -17.12
C ASN A 104 15.03 5.08 -17.61
N ILE A 105 14.92 4.06 -16.77
CA ILE A 105 14.12 2.86 -17.09
C ILE A 105 12.63 3.19 -17.15
N ALA A 106 12.14 4.09 -16.30
CA ALA A 106 10.77 4.58 -16.37
C ALA A 106 10.50 5.28 -17.70
N PHE A 107 11.40 6.15 -18.15
CA PHE A 107 11.29 6.82 -19.45
C PHE A 107 11.20 5.81 -20.60
N ASP A 108 12.11 4.84 -20.64
CA ASP A 108 12.16 3.82 -21.69
C ASP A 108 10.90 2.93 -21.66
N LEU A 109 10.53 2.44 -20.48
CA LEU A 109 9.35 1.59 -20.31
C LEU A 109 8.07 2.30 -20.73
N VAL A 110 7.86 3.55 -20.31
CA VAL A 110 6.68 4.33 -20.69
C VAL A 110 6.65 4.56 -22.19
N LYS A 111 7.78 4.93 -22.81
CA LYS A 111 7.85 5.08 -24.27
C LYS A 111 7.48 3.80 -25.01
N GLU A 112 8.01 2.65 -24.61
CA GLU A 112 7.69 1.38 -25.27
C GLU A 112 6.23 0.98 -25.07
N LEU A 113 5.67 1.16 -23.87
CA LEU A 113 4.25 0.90 -23.61
C LEU A 113 3.35 1.80 -24.46
N LYS A 114 3.63 3.10 -24.53
CA LYS A 114 2.84 4.07 -25.32
C LYS A 114 2.89 3.82 -26.83
N LYS A 115 3.90 3.11 -27.34
CA LYS A 115 3.97 2.70 -28.75
C LYS A 115 3.03 1.55 -29.08
N VAL A 116 2.79 0.64 -28.14
CA VAL A 116 2.10 -0.64 -28.41
C VAL A 116 0.69 -0.70 -27.84
N LEU A 117 0.43 0.01 -26.74
CA LEU A 117 -0.88 0.04 -26.08
C LEU A 117 -1.75 1.14 -26.65
N LYS A 118 -3.05 0.86 -26.70
CA LYS A 118 -4.11 1.81 -27.07
C LYS A 118 -4.78 2.42 -25.84
N VAL A 119 -4.69 1.75 -24.69
CA VAL A 119 -5.24 2.20 -23.42
C VAL A 119 -4.28 3.12 -22.65
N PRO A 120 -4.78 3.96 -21.73
CA PRO A 120 -3.94 4.83 -20.91
C PRO A 120 -2.94 4.05 -20.04
N VAL A 121 -1.74 4.62 -19.89
CA VAL A 121 -0.66 4.12 -19.05
C VAL A 121 -0.53 4.98 -17.79
N ILE A 122 -0.53 4.31 -16.64
CA ILE A 122 -0.51 4.92 -15.31
C ILE A 122 0.80 4.54 -14.61
N LEU A 123 1.45 5.48 -13.93
CA LEU A 123 2.58 5.19 -13.06
C LEU A 123 2.16 5.30 -11.58
N HIS A 124 2.40 4.23 -10.82
CA HIS A 124 2.30 4.21 -9.37
C HIS A 124 3.65 3.79 -8.79
N THR A 125 4.37 4.73 -8.17
CA THR A 125 5.69 4.47 -7.59
C THR A 125 5.81 5.05 -6.19
N HIS A 126 6.28 4.22 -5.26
CA HIS A 126 6.56 4.64 -3.89
C HIS A 126 7.86 5.45 -3.81
N ASN A 127 7.97 6.32 -2.80
CA ASN A 127 9.13 7.18 -2.58
C ASN A 127 10.13 6.61 -1.57
N THR A 128 10.00 5.33 -1.21
CA THR A 128 10.84 4.69 -0.17
C THR A 128 12.32 4.88 -0.45
N CYS A 129 12.75 4.74 -1.70
CA CYS A 129 14.15 4.91 -2.11
C CYS A 129 14.53 6.36 -2.46
N GLY A 130 13.61 7.32 -2.32
CA GLY A 130 13.82 8.72 -2.69
C GLY A 130 13.82 8.99 -4.20
N LEU A 131 13.28 8.07 -5.00
CA LEU A 131 13.28 8.16 -6.47
C LEU A 131 11.98 8.69 -7.08
N ALA A 132 10.86 8.67 -6.36
CA ALA A 132 9.53 8.78 -6.96
C ALA A 132 9.34 10.06 -7.80
N GLN A 133 9.78 11.22 -7.32
CA GLN A 133 9.64 12.49 -8.05
C GLN A 133 10.44 12.47 -9.36
N MET A 134 11.67 11.95 -9.33
CA MET A 134 12.52 11.83 -10.53
C MET A 134 11.93 10.81 -11.52
N THR A 135 11.41 9.69 -11.02
CA THR A 135 10.76 8.66 -11.82
C THR A 135 9.48 9.19 -12.46
N CYS A 136 8.65 9.92 -11.72
CA CYS A 136 7.46 10.59 -12.26
C CYS A 136 7.83 11.66 -13.29
N LEU A 137 8.85 12.49 -13.03
CA LEU A 137 9.35 13.48 -13.98
C LEU A 137 9.72 12.82 -15.32
N LYS A 138 10.51 11.74 -15.27
CA LYS A 138 10.90 10.99 -16.46
C LYS A 138 9.72 10.31 -17.17
N ALA A 139 8.72 9.83 -16.42
CA ALA A 139 7.49 9.32 -17.02
C ALA A 139 6.69 10.42 -17.73
N ILE A 140 6.60 11.64 -17.17
CA ILE A 140 5.96 12.80 -17.81
C ILE A 140 6.68 13.19 -19.10
N GLU A 141 8.02 13.22 -19.09
CA GLU A 141 8.83 13.46 -20.30
C GLU A 141 8.58 12.39 -21.38
N ALA A 142 8.33 11.13 -20.98
CA ALA A 142 8.04 10.02 -21.87
C ALA A 142 6.59 9.99 -22.40
N GLY A 143 5.70 10.81 -21.85
CA GLY A 143 4.29 10.89 -22.27
C GLY A 143 3.34 9.92 -21.55
N ILE A 144 3.60 9.65 -20.26
CA ILE A 144 2.64 8.95 -19.38
C ILE A 144 1.29 9.71 -19.34
N ASP A 145 0.18 8.99 -19.20
CA ASP A 145 -1.17 9.59 -19.15
C ASP A 145 -1.57 9.99 -17.72
N VAL A 146 -1.20 9.18 -16.73
CA VAL A 146 -1.55 9.41 -15.32
C VAL A 146 -0.37 9.06 -14.42
N ILE A 147 -0.18 9.85 -13.36
CA ILE A 147 0.71 9.50 -12.24
C ILE A 147 -0.10 9.50 -10.94
N ASP A 148 0.13 8.52 -10.10
CA ASP A 148 -0.39 8.53 -8.74
C ASP A 148 0.53 9.38 -7.85
N THR A 149 -0.09 10.18 -6.98
CA THR A 149 0.60 11.04 -6.02
C THR A 149 -0.14 11.02 -4.68
N ALA A 150 0.48 11.55 -3.64
CA ALA A 150 -0.15 11.75 -2.34
C ALA A 150 -0.16 13.24 -1.98
N ILE A 151 -1.22 13.70 -1.30
CA ILE A 151 -1.26 15.06 -0.75
C ILE A 151 -0.02 15.30 0.10
N SER A 152 0.60 16.49 0.03
CA SER A 152 1.97 16.66 0.54
C SER A 152 2.17 16.26 2.01
N SER A 153 1.17 16.47 2.89
CA SER A 153 1.21 16.02 4.29
C SER A 153 1.31 14.50 4.50
N PHE A 154 0.91 13.70 3.52
CA PHE A 154 1.02 12.23 3.52
C PHE A 154 1.94 11.73 2.40
N SER A 155 2.79 12.60 1.84
CA SER A 155 3.74 12.25 0.77
C SER A 155 5.16 12.00 1.32
N GLY A 156 6.04 11.46 0.49
CA GLY A 156 7.42 11.17 0.89
C GLY A 156 7.54 9.87 1.69
N GLY A 157 8.76 9.56 2.15
CA GLY A 157 9.05 8.30 2.86
C GLY A 157 8.52 7.08 2.08
N THR A 158 7.79 6.19 2.75
CA THR A 158 7.18 5.01 2.13
C THR A 158 5.90 5.31 1.34
N SER A 159 5.46 6.56 1.24
CA SER A 159 4.29 6.98 0.47
C SER A 159 4.65 7.29 -0.99
N LEU A 160 3.93 8.18 -1.67
CA LEU A 160 4.13 8.57 -3.06
C LEU A 160 4.78 9.97 -3.17
N ALA A 161 5.05 10.42 -4.40
CA ALA A 161 5.46 11.79 -4.68
C ALA A 161 4.34 12.81 -4.30
N PRO A 162 4.69 14.04 -3.87
CA PRO A 162 3.70 15.05 -3.48
C PRO A 162 2.85 15.53 -4.66
N THR A 163 1.53 15.54 -4.52
CA THR A 163 0.58 15.98 -5.56
C THR A 163 0.84 17.41 -6.01
N GLU A 164 1.02 18.33 -5.06
CA GLU A 164 1.26 19.76 -5.34
C GLU A 164 2.52 19.97 -6.18
N THR A 165 3.61 19.32 -5.78
CA THR A 165 4.90 19.41 -6.46
C THR A 165 4.82 18.85 -7.86
N MET A 166 4.21 17.67 -8.02
CA MET A 166 4.12 17.04 -9.33
C MET A 166 3.16 17.77 -10.28
N ALA A 167 2.06 18.33 -9.77
CA ALA A 167 1.15 19.16 -10.56
C ALA A 167 1.86 20.41 -11.10
N LEU A 168 2.55 21.16 -10.24
CA LEU A 168 3.33 22.34 -10.66
C LEU A 168 4.45 21.99 -11.63
N THR A 169 5.11 20.84 -11.42
CA THR A 169 6.15 20.33 -12.33
C THR A 169 5.57 20.06 -13.71
N ALA A 170 4.44 19.33 -13.79
CA ALA A 170 3.78 19.04 -15.06
C ALA A 170 3.31 20.32 -15.78
N ILE A 171 2.74 21.29 -15.06
CA ILE A 171 2.35 22.60 -15.61
C ILE A 171 3.56 23.34 -16.16
N ASN A 172 4.69 23.35 -15.43
CA ASN A 172 5.93 23.99 -15.89
C ASN A 172 6.51 23.34 -17.15
N MET A 173 6.27 22.03 -17.33
CA MET A 173 6.60 21.28 -18.55
C MET A 173 5.58 21.47 -19.69
N GLY A 174 4.62 22.37 -19.53
CA GLY A 174 3.60 22.68 -20.55
C GLY A 174 2.49 21.63 -20.66
N LYS A 175 2.24 20.83 -19.62
CA LYS A 175 1.10 19.91 -19.57
C LYS A 175 -0.15 20.64 -19.06
N GLU A 176 -1.30 20.30 -19.65
CA GLU A 176 -2.59 20.78 -19.16
C GLU A 176 -3.02 19.99 -17.93
N ILE A 177 -3.10 20.67 -16.78
CA ILE A 177 -3.51 20.09 -15.50
C ILE A 177 -4.63 20.99 -14.93
N SER A 178 -5.79 20.40 -14.65
CA SER A 178 -7.00 21.12 -14.20
C SER A 178 -7.13 21.20 -12.66
N LEU A 179 -6.03 21.05 -11.94
CA LEU A 179 -6.02 21.04 -10.47
C LEU A 179 -6.05 22.47 -9.90
N ASP A 180 -7.01 22.73 -9.02
CA ASP A 180 -7.11 23.99 -8.27
C ASP A 180 -6.17 23.94 -7.05
N MET A 181 -5.04 24.65 -7.16
CA MET A 181 -4.02 24.68 -6.11
C MET A 181 -4.52 25.29 -4.79
N ASN A 182 -5.51 26.18 -4.81
CA ASN A 182 -6.10 26.73 -3.57
C ASN A 182 -6.92 25.66 -2.85
N ARG A 183 -7.72 24.89 -3.58
CA ARG A 183 -8.46 23.75 -3.00
C ARG A 183 -7.52 22.68 -2.47
N ILE A 184 -6.46 22.36 -3.20
CA ILE A 184 -5.46 21.39 -2.74
C ILE A 184 -4.80 21.86 -1.44
N SER A 185 -4.48 23.15 -1.33
CA SER A 185 -3.95 23.73 -0.09
C SER A 185 -4.89 23.56 1.11
N ILE A 186 -6.20 23.79 0.92
CA ILE A 186 -7.23 23.56 1.96
C ILE A 186 -7.26 22.08 2.38
N ILE A 187 -7.27 21.16 1.42
CA ILE A 187 -7.23 19.71 1.67
C ILE A 187 -5.98 19.34 2.45
N ASN A 188 -4.82 19.84 2.04
CA ASN A 188 -3.56 19.57 2.71
C ASN A 188 -3.55 20.10 4.15
N ASN A 189 -4.11 21.29 4.39
CA ASN A 189 -4.19 21.86 5.75
C ASN A 189 -5.08 21.02 6.68
N HIS A 190 -6.17 20.44 6.16
CA HIS A 190 -6.95 19.46 6.91
C HIS A 190 -6.10 18.22 7.25
N PHE A 191 -5.46 17.61 6.25
CA PHE A 191 -4.66 16.40 6.46
C PHE A 191 -3.43 16.61 7.34
N LYS A 192 -2.85 17.82 7.42
CA LYS A 192 -1.81 18.14 8.41
C LYS A 192 -2.28 17.90 9.85
N GLN A 193 -3.53 18.26 10.17
CA GLN A 193 -4.08 18.03 11.51
C GLN A 193 -4.30 16.53 11.78
N VAL A 194 -4.78 15.80 10.77
CA VAL A 194 -4.95 14.34 10.84
C VAL A 194 -3.59 13.66 11.04
N PHE A 195 -2.59 14.02 10.24
CA PHE A 195 -1.23 13.50 10.34
C PHE A 195 -0.65 13.77 11.73
N LYS A 196 -0.77 15.00 12.23
CA LYS A 196 -0.31 15.37 13.57
C LYS A 196 -0.92 14.46 14.63
N LYS A 197 -2.24 14.26 14.61
CA LYS A 197 -2.92 13.37 15.55
C LYS A 197 -2.44 11.93 15.42
N MET A 198 -2.36 11.39 14.20
CA MET A 198 -1.87 10.02 13.98
C MET A 198 -0.43 9.82 14.45
N PHE A 199 0.40 10.86 14.34
CA PHE A 199 1.76 10.84 14.84
C PHE A 199 1.82 10.88 16.37
N GLU A 200 1.03 11.77 17.01
CA GLU A 200 0.90 11.84 18.48
C GLU A 200 0.35 10.54 19.08
N ASP A 201 -0.57 9.88 18.37
CA ASP A 201 -1.16 8.58 18.74
C ASP A 201 -0.22 7.38 18.43
N ASN A 202 1.00 7.62 17.94
CA ASN A 202 1.98 6.59 17.53
C ASN A 202 1.45 5.60 16.48
N ILE A 203 0.51 6.02 15.63
CA ILE A 203 -0.01 5.21 14.51
C ILE A 203 0.98 5.23 13.34
N ILE A 204 1.67 6.35 13.14
CA ILE A 204 2.68 6.51 12.09
C ILE A 204 4.07 6.30 12.69
N ASP A 205 4.79 5.31 12.18
CA ASP A 205 6.20 5.07 12.53
C ASP A 205 7.11 6.10 11.84
N TYR A 206 8.04 6.71 12.56
CA TYR A 206 9.00 7.67 12.00
C TYR A 206 9.87 7.07 10.88
N HIS A 207 10.14 5.76 10.92
CA HIS A 207 10.87 5.06 9.85
C HIS A 207 10.12 5.15 8.51
N SER A 208 8.79 5.19 8.53
CA SER A 208 7.97 5.33 7.31
C SER A 208 8.10 6.70 6.65
N LEU A 209 8.65 7.70 7.35
CA LEU A 209 8.84 9.06 6.86
C LEU A 209 10.22 9.29 6.22
N GLN A 210 11.13 8.33 6.38
CA GLN A 210 12.52 8.46 5.93
C GLN A 210 12.75 7.75 4.59
N THR A 211 13.77 8.20 3.88
CA THR A 211 14.29 7.49 2.71
C THR A 211 15.14 6.32 3.16
N ASP A 212 14.88 5.14 2.59
CA ASP A 212 15.65 3.93 2.80
C ASP A 212 16.17 3.39 1.47
N THR A 213 17.46 3.60 1.20
CA THR A 213 18.12 3.17 -0.05
C THR A 213 18.39 1.67 -0.09
N ARG A 214 18.29 0.94 1.03
CA ARG A 214 18.46 -0.52 1.05
C ARG A 214 17.41 -1.23 0.19
N CYS A 215 16.23 -0.63 0.07
CA CYS A 215 15.15 -1.11 -0.80
C CYS A 215 15.53 -1.13 -2.30
N LEU A 216 16.53 -0.33 -2.74
CA LEU A 216 17.06 -0.42 -4.11
C LEU A 216 17.67 -1.80 -4.42
N VAL A 217 18.22 -2.45 -3.40
CA VAL A 217 18.84 -3.78 -3.51
C VAL A 217 17.85 -4.85 -3.08
N SER A 218 17.28 -4.72 -1.88
CA SER A 218 16.43 -5.74 -1.29
C SER A 218 15.06 -5.85 -1.96
N GLN A 219 14.55 -4.74 -2.51
CA GLN A 219 13.21 -4.61 -3.09
C GLN A 219 12.09 -4.97 -2.09
N ILE A 220 12.36 -4.88 -0.79
CA ILE A 220 11.40 -5.15 0.29
C ILE A 220 10.49 -3.92 0.45
N PRO A 221 9.17 -4.03 0.28
CA PRO A 221 8.25 -2.92 0.53
C PRO A 221 8.28 -2.48 2.01
N GLY A 222 8.09 -1.19 2.28
CA GLY A 222 8.20 -0.62 3.64
C GLY A 222 7.31 -1.31 4.68
N GLY A 223 6.05 -1.61 4.35
CA GLY A 223 5.14 -2.33 5.26
C GLY A 223 5.54 -3.79 5.54
N MET A 224 6.29 -4.43 4.64
CA MET A 224 6.89 -5.73 4.91
C MET A 224 8.08 -5.60 5.86
N TYR A 225 8.90 -4.56 5.69
CA TYR A 225 10.07 -4.33 6.53
C TYR A 225 9.68 -4.11 8.01
N SER A 226 8.65 -3.32 8.29
CA SER A 226 8.12 -3.13 9.66
C SER A 226 7.60 -4.43 10.27
N ASN A 227 6.94 -5.28 9.48
CA ASN A 227 6.46 -6.58 9.96
C ASN A 227 7.61 -7.54 10.29
N LEU A 228 8.64 -7.60 9.42
CA LEU A 228 9.84 -8.39 9.67
C LEU A 228 10.58 -7.94 10.93
N LEU A 229 10.70 -6.62 11.14
CA LEU A 229 11.25 -6.04 12.36
C LEU A 229 10.51 -6.53 13.62
N SER A 230 9.17 -6.50 13.62
CA SER A 230 8.37 -7.01 14.74
C SER A 230 8.65 -8.49 14.99
N GLN A 231 8.65 -9.31 13.93
CA GLN A 231 8.92 -10.74 14.02
C GLN A 231 10.32 -11.02 14.58
N MET A 232 11.36 -10.32 14.11
CA MET A 232 12.72 -10.51 14.63
C MET A 232 12.84 -10.09 16.10
N LYS A 233 12.15 -9.01 16.50
CA LYS A 233 12.12 -8.56 17.89
C LYS A 233 11.43 -9.57 18.81
N GLU A 234 10.30 -10.13 18.39
CA GLU A 234 9.59 -11.19 19.12
C GLU A 234 10.43 -12.46 19.28
N GLN A 235 11.26 -12.78 18.28
CA GLN A 235 12.16 -13.95 18.31
C GLN A 235 13.51 -13.65 18.98
N GLY A 236 13.78 -12.41 19.41
CA GLY A 236 15.03 -12.03 20.07
C GLY A 236 16.27 -12.07 19.17
N ILE A 237 16.11 -11.96 17.85
CA ILE A 237 17.19 -12.03 16.85
C ILE A 237 17.38 -10.72 16.07
N LEU A 238 16.95 -9.59 16.65
CA LEU A 238 16.99 -8.28 15.97
C LEU A 238 18.41 -7.85 15.56
N ASP A 239 19.42 -8.33 16.28
CA ASP A 239 20.84 -8.15 16.00
C ASP A 239 21.30 -8.83 14.69
N ARG A 240 20.49 -9.75 14.14
CA ARG A 240 20.76 -10.46 12.88
C ARG A 240 20.05 -9.85 11.67
N MET A 241 19.70 -8.56 11.72
CA MET A 241 19.01 -7.89 10.62
C MET A 241 19.80 -7.94 9.31
N ASP A 242 21.12 -7.75 9.36
CA ASP A 242 21.95 -7.78 8.16
C ASP A 242 21.95 -9.17 7.51
N ASP A 243 22.03 -10.24 8.32
CA ASP A 243 21.89 -11.62 7.84
C ASP A 243 20.53 -11.83 7.12
N LEU A 244 19.45 -11.23 7.63
CA LEU A 244 18.12 -11.33 7.02
C LEU A 244 18.07 -10.62 5.67
N MET A 245 18.69 -9.44 5.59
CA MET A 245 18.75 -8.65 4.36
C MET A 245 19.56 -9.35 3.26
N ASP A 246 20.54 -10.17 3.64
CA ASP A 246 21.30 -11.02 2.72
C ASP A 246 20.54 -12.30 2.33
N GLU A 247 19.79 -12.90 3.26
CA GLU A 247 19.04 -14.15 3.01
C GLU A 247 17.82 -13.95 2.09
N ILE A 248 17.12 -12.81 2.20
CA ILE A 248 15.90 -12.53 1.42
C ILE A 248 16.15 -12.60 -0.11
N PRO A 249 17.17 -11.93 -0.68
CA PRO A 249 17.51 -12.05 -2.10
C PRO A 249 17.82 -13.49 -2.54
N LEU A 250 18.42 -14.32 -1.67
CA LEU A 250 18.74 -15.71 -1.97
C LEU A 250 17.46 -16.55 -2.06
N VAL A 251 16.58 -16.46 -1.06
CA VAL A 251 15.27 -17.14 -1.08
C VAL A 251 14.46 -16.70 -2.30
N ARG A 252 14.43 -15.40 -2.59
CA ARG A 252 13.73 -14.86 -3.77
C ARG A 252 14.30 -15.44 -5.08
N LYS A 253 15.62 -15.53 -5.21
CA LYS A 253 16.26 -16.12 -6.40
C LYS A 253 15.83 -17.56 -6.59
N GLU A 254 15.86 -18.36 -5.54
CA GLU A 254 15.55 -19.79 -5.62
C GLU A 254 14.06 -20.06 -5.85
N LEU A 255 13.18 -19.13 -5.48
CA LEU A 255 11.77 -19.16 -5.82
C LEU A 255 11.47 -18.64 -7.24
N GLY A 256 12.48 -18.40 -8.07
CA GLY A 256 12.29 -17.99 -9.46
C GLY A 256 12.05 -16.49 -9.63
N TYR A 257 12.65 -15.67 -8.76
CA TYR A 257 12.63 -14.21 -8.81
C TYR A 257 11.23 -13.56 -8.82
N PRO A 258 10.28 -13.94 -7.96
CA PRO A 258 8.99 -13.25 -7.91
C PRO A 258 9.17 -11.75 -7.57
N PRO A 259 8.28 -10.87 -8.08
CA PRO A 259 8.09 -9.55 -7.49
C PRO A 259 7.75 -9.68 -5.99
N LEU A 260 8.40 -8.89 -5.14
CA LEU A 260 8.14 -8.89 -3.70
C LEU A 260 6.95 -7.97 -3.37
N VAL A 261 5.75 -8.46 -3.66
CA VAL A 261 4.48 -7.83 -3.27
C VAL A 261 3.60 -8.84 -2.54
N THR A 262 2.64 -8.36 -1.74
CA THR A 262 1.70 -9.23 -1.01
C THR A 262 0.97 -10.19 -1.96
N PRO A 263 0.84 -11.48 -1.64
CA PRO A 263 1.31 -12.15 -0.41
C PRO A 263 2.77 -12.62 -0.45
N ILE A 264 3.39 -12.69 -1.63
CA ILE A 264 4.71 -13.32 -1.86
C ILE A 264 5.83 -12.66 -1.04
N SER A 265 5.78 -11.35 -0.87
CA SER A 265 6.74 -10.61 -0.05
C SER A 265 6.84 -11.17 1.38
N GLN A 266 5.70 -11.41 2.03
CA GLN A 266 5.65 -12.00 3.37
C GLN A 266 6.16 -13.44 3.38
N ILE A 267 5.83 -14.24 2.36
CA ILE A 267 6.26 -15.64 2.25
C ILE A 267 7.79 -15.73 2.19
N VAL A 268 8.42 -14.92 1.34
CA VAL A 268 9.88 -14.85 1.20
C VAL A 268 10.52 -14.41 2.51
N GLY A 269 10.01 -13.33 3.12
CA GLY A 269 10.56 -12.80 4.37
C GLY A 269 10.47 -13.77 5.54
N THR A 270 9.31 -14.40 5.75
CA THR A 270 9.11 -15.37 6.83
C THR A 270 9.99 -16.60 6.63
N GLN A 271 10.16 -17.09 5.39
CA GLN A 271 11.06 -18.21 5.13
C GLN A 271 12.53 -17.85 5.38
N ALA A 272 12.95 -16.61 5.04
CA ALA A 272 14.29 -16.13 5.35
C ALA A 272 14.52 -16.09 6.87
N VAL A 273 13.57 -15.58 7.66
CA VAL A 273 13.62 -15.63 9.13
C VAL A 273 13.71 -17.08 9.64
N ALA A 274 12.92 -18.00 9.08
CA ALA A 274 12.96 -19.41 9.46
C ALA A 274 14.34 -20.04 9.19
N ASN A 275 14.99 -19.70 8.07
CA ASN A 275 16.34 -20.15 7.74
C ASN A 275 17.37 -19.66 8.79
N LEU A 276 17.26 -18.40 9.21
CA LEU A 276 18.16 -17.84 10.23
C LEU A 276 17.98 -18.50 11.60
N ILE A 277 16.73 -18.71 12.04
CA ILE A 277 16.41 -19.37 13.32
C ILE A 277 16.92 -20.81 13.31
N ALA A 278 16.70 -21.53 12.21
CA ALA A 278 17.11 -22.93 12.09
C ALA A 278 18.63 -23.10 11.96
N GLY A 279 19.36 -22.05 11.59
CA GLY A 279 20.80 -22.08 11.30
C GLY A 279 21.16 -22.83 10.02
N GLU A 280 20.16 -23.24 9.24
CA GLU A 280 20.29 -24.06 8.03
C GLU A 280 19.13 -23.75 7.08
N ARG A 281 19.45 -23.44 5.81
CA ARG A 281 18.46 -23.02 4.81
C ARG A 281 17.49 -24.15 4.50
N TYR A 282 16.19 -23.88 4.55
CA TYR A 282 15.10 -24.82 4.30
C TYR A 282 15.06 -26.07 5.20
N LYS A 283 15.74 -26.04 6.35
CA LYS A 283 15.54 -27.07 7.40
C LYS A 283 14.12 -27.04 7.96
N ILE A 284 13.58 -25.84 8.14
CA ILE A 284 12.16 -25.60 8.42
C ILE A 284 11.58 -24.90 7.20
N VAL A 285 10.58 -25.51 6.57
CA VAL A 285 9.89 -24.92 5.41
C VAL A 285 8.45 -24.60 5.75
N ILE A 286 8.09 -23.33 5.64
CA ILE A 286 6.73 -22.87 5.92
C ILE A 286 5.75 -23.39 4.88
N ASN A 287 4.47 -23.55 5.26
CA ASN A 287 3.46 -24.17 4.40
C ASN A 287 3.19 -23.34 3.14
N GLU A 288 3.34 -22.02 3.23
CA GLU A 288 3.16 -21.09 2.13
C GLU A 288 4.23 -21.29 1.04
N ILE A 289 5.46 -21.67 1.41
CA ILE A 289 6.50 -22.04 0.45
C ILE A 289 6.15 -23.35 -0.26
N LYS A 290 5.59 -24.33 0.46
CA LYS A 290 5.10 -25.57 -0.15
C LYS A 290 4.01 -25.26 -1.20
N ALA A 291 3.02 -24.48 -0.79
CA ALA A 291 1.95 -24.02 -1.67
C ALA A 291 2.47 -23.24 -2.90
N TYR A 292 3.47 -22.38 -2.70
CA TYR A 292 4.13 -21.67 -3.79
C TYR A 292 4.78 -22.62 -4.79
N VAL A 293 5.54 -23.61 -4.31
CA VAL A 293 6.25 -24.56 -5.17
C VAL A 293 5.29 -25.50 -5.91
N GLU A 294 4.14 -25.81 -5.30
CA GLU A 294 3.04 -26.55 -5.92
C GLU A 294 2.25 -25.73 -6.96
N GLY A 295 2.58 -24.45 -7.16
CA GLY A 295 1.93 -23.58 -8.13
C GLY A 295 0.61 -22.99 -7.65
N GLN A 296 0.30 -23.05 -6.35
CA GLN A 296 -0.98 -22.55 -5.81
C GLN A 296 -1.13 -21.03 -5.92
N TYR A 297 -0.03 -20.30 -6.10
CA TYR A 297 -0.01 -18.85 -6.30
C TYR A 297 0.13 -18.44 -7.78
N GLY A 298 0.23 -19.40 -8.71
CA GLY A 298 0.41 -19.15 -10.14
C GLY A 298 1.82 -19.43 -10.66
N LYS A 299 2.06 -18.99 -11.89
CA LYS A 299 3.30 -19.22 -12.65
C LYS A 299 4.40 -18.26 -12.24
N THR A 300 5.54 -18.82 -11.87
CA THR A 300 6.73 -18.04 -11.48
C THR A 300 7.44 -17.40 -12.69
N PRO A 301 8.10 -16.22 -12.52
CA PRO A 301 8.83 -15.57 -13.61
C PRO A 301 9.98 -16.39 -14.18
N ALA A 302 10.66 -17.17 -13.31
CA ALA A 302 11.72 -18.10 -13.65
C ALA A 302 11.49 -19.46 -12.99
N PRO A 303 12.16 -20.53 -13.46
CA PRO A 303 12.08 -21.83 -12.79
C PRO A 303 12.51 -21.75 -11.31
N ILE A 304 11.72 -22.38 -10.44
CA ILE A 304 12.08 -22.60 -9.03
C ILE A 304 13.27 -23.59 -8.96
N ASP A 305 14.22 -23.32 -8.07
CA ASP A 305 15.39 -24.15 -7.83
C ASP A 305 14.99 -25.60 -7.48
N ILE A 306 15.67 -26.55 -8.11
CA ILE A 306 15.37 -27.97 -7.96
C ILE A 306 15.64 -28.51 -6.55
N ASN A 307 16.56 -27.89 -5.80
CA ASN A 307 16.87 -28.32 -4.45
C ASN A 307 15.72 -27.99 -3.49
N ILE A 308 15.05 -26.86 -3.69
CA ILE A 308 13.81 -26.54 -2.97
C ILE A 308 12.74 -27.59 -3.29
N LYS A 309 12.55 -27.92 -4.57
CA LYS A 309 11.54 -28.92 -4.99
C LYS A 309 11.74 -30.30 -4.33
N LYS A 310 12.98 -30.69 -4.06
CA LYS A 310 13.31 -31.98 -3.42
C LYS A 310 12.99 -32.02 -1.91
N CYS A 311 12.82 -30.87 -1.26
CA CYS A 311 12.47 -30.79 0.15
C CYS A 311 10.98 -31.12 0.44
N PHE A 312 10.18 -31.41 -0.59
CA PHE A 312 8.75 -31.68 -0.45
C PHE A 312 8.41 -33.15 -0.77
N SER A 313 7.74 -33.83 0.15
CA SER A 313 6.92 -35.00 -0.18
C SER A 313 5.59 -34.51 -0.73
N CYS A 314 5.26 -34.86 -1.97
CA CYS A 314 4.01 -34.46 -2.62
C CYS A 314 2.81 -34.98 -1.81
N ASP A 315 2.05 -34.08 -1.19
CA ASP A 315 0.74 -34.42 -0.64
C ASP A 315 -0.30 -33.48 -1.24
N THR A 316 -1.03 -33.98 -2.24
CA THR A 316 -1.90 -33.22 -3.13
C THR A 316 -3.26 -32.89 -2.48
N SER A 317 -3.26 -32.23 -1.32
CA SER A 317 -4.49 -31.97 -0.55
C SER A 317 -5.25 -30.70 -0.94
N ASN A 318 -4.89 -30.06 -2.05
CA ASN A 318 -5.31 -28.68 -2.32
C ASN A 318 -6.70 -28.52 -2.97
N ILE A 319 -7.30 -29.62 -3.41
CA ILE A 319 -8.69 -29.68 -3.89
C ILE A 319 -9.67 -29.31 -2.74
N ARG A 320 -9.28 -29.42 -1.47
CA ARG A 320 -10.17 -29.18 -0.31
C ARG A 320 -10.45 -27.71 0.04
N LYS A 321 -9.67 -26.73 -0.45
CA LYS A 321 -9.82 -25.32 0.00
C LYS A 321 -10.89 -24.52 -0.75
N ALA A 322 -11.04 -24.72 -2.06
CA ALA A 322 -12.03 -24.01 -2.86
C ALA A 322 -13.47 -24.34 -2.39
N ASP A 323 -13.72 -25.61 -2.11
CA ASP A 323 -15.01 -26.11 -1.62
C ASP A 323 -15.42 -25.44 -0.30
N ASN A 324 -14.46 -25.18 0.61
CA ASN A 324 -14.76 -24.58 1.90
C ASN A 324 -15.33 -23.15 1.78
N TYR A 325 -14.83 -22.34 0.84
CA TYR A 325 -15.34 -20.97 0.65
C TYR A 325 -16.79 -20.97 0.16
N LEU A 326 -17.13 -21.91 -0.73
CA LEU A 326 -18.49 -22.03 -1.28
C LEU A 326 -19.47 -22.62 -0.25
N ILE A 327 -19.00 -23.55 0.57
CA ILE A 327 -19.78 -24.08 1.71
C ILE A 327 -20.08 -22.97 2.71
N GLU A 328 -19.08 -22.16 3.11
CA GLU A 328 -19.30 -21.06 4.05
C GLU A 328 -20.24 -20.00 3.46
N LYS A 329 -20.10 -19.67 2.16
CA LYS A 329 -21.03 -18.77 1.46
C LYS A 329 -22.47 -19.31 1.55
N LYS A 330 -22.68 -20.59 1.25
CA LYS A 330 -24.02 -21.21 1.32
C LYS A 330 -24.59 -21.13 2.73
N LYS A 331 -23.78 -21.44 3.74
CA LYS A 331 -24.18 -21.35 5.14
C LYS A 331 -24.59 -19.92 5.54
N CYS A 332 -23.81 -18.90 5.16
CA CYS A 332 -24.15 -17.49 5.43
C CYS A 332 -25.49 -17.11 4.82
N LEU A 333 -25.76 -17.55 3.59
CA LEU A 333 -27.04 -17.28 2.92
C LEU A 333 -28.22 -17.99 3.61
N GLU A 334 -28.03 -19.22 4.09
CA GLU A 334 -29.04 -19.95 4.88
C GLU A 334 -29.31 -19.30 6.25
N GLU A 335 -28.29 -18.69 6.86
CA GLU A 335 -28.40 -17.92 8.10
C GLU A 335 -28.95 -16.49 7.89
N GLY A 336 -29.24 -16.09 6.65
CA GLY A 336 -29.89 -14.82 6.32
C GLY A 336 -28.95 -13.60 6.25
N TYR A 337 -27.64 -13.81 6.14
CA TYR A 337 -26.69 -12.71 5.93
C TYR A 337 -26.93 -12.04 4.57
N ASN A 338 -26.76 -10.71 4.53
CA ASN A 338 -26.75 -9.99 3.25
C ASN A 338 -25.48 -10.32 2.43
N GLN A 339 -25.40 -9.80 1.21
CA GLN A 339 -24.31 -10.10 0.29
C GLN A 339 -22.95 -9.64 0.84
N GLU A 340 -22.88 -8.42 1.36
CA GLU A 340 -21.67 -7.80 1.89
C GLU A 340 -21.15 -8.54 3.13
N ASP A 341 -22.03 -8.87 4.08
CA ASP A 341 -21.65 -9.59 5.30
C ASP A 341 -21.24 -11.03 5.00
N THR A 342 -21.91 -11.67 4.03
CA THR A 342 -21.50 -12.98 3.51
C THR A 342 -20.07 -12.93 2.97
N LEU A 343 -19.72 -11.90 2.19
CA LEU A 343 -18.37 -11.74 1.65
C LEU A 343 -17.33 -11.51 2.76
N ILE A 344 -17.65 -10.67 3.77
CA ILE A 344 -16.78 -10.45 4.92
C ILE A 344 -16.50 -11.77 5.65
N ARG A 345 -17.54 -12.58 5.88
CA ARG A 345 -17.44 -13.85 6.59
C ARG A 345 -16.67 -14.90 5.80
N VAL A 346 -16.91 -15.02 4.49
CA VAL A 346 -16.21 -15.95 3.60
C VAL A 346 -14.72 -15.57 3.47
N MET A 347 -14.42 -14.28 3.34
CA MET A 347 -13.05 -13.83 3.14
C MET A 347 -12.23 -13.82 4.43
N PHE A 348 -12.86 -13.49 5.57
CA PHE A 348 -12.19 -13.25 6.84
C PHE A 348 -12.94 -13.88 8.04
N PRO A 349 -13.20 -15.20 8.06
CA PRO A 349 -14.13 -15.82 9.01
C PRO A 349 -13.80 -15.52 10.48
N GLN A 350 -12.52 -15.60 10.87
CA GLN A 350 -12.08 -15.33 12.24
C GLN A 350 -12.23 -13.86 12.66
N LEU A 351 -12.13 -12.92 11.71
CA LEU A 351 -12.31 -11.49 11.97
C LEU A 351 -13.78 -11.11 11.92
N ALA A 352 -14.56 -11.77 11.06
CA ALA A 352 -15.99 -11.55 10.89
C ALA A 352 -16.74 -11.81 12.21
N ASP A 353 -16.47 -12.92 12.90
CA ASP A 353 -17.10 -13.20 14.20
C ASP A 353 -16.82 -12.08 15.22
N LYS A 354 -15.58 -11.59 15.28
CA LYS A 354 -15.21 -10.46 16.16
C LYS A 354 -15.90 -9.17 15.74
N PHE A 355 -16.00 -8.91 14.44
CA PHE A 355 -16.62 -7.71 13.89
C PHE A 355 -18.13 -7.69 14.20
N PHE A 356 -18.85 -8.76 13.89
CA PHE A 356 -20.29 -8.88 14.15
C PHE A 356 -20.63 -8.99 15.64
N SER A 357 -19.71 -9.49 16.49
CA SER A 357 -19.93 -9.54 17.94
C SER A 357 -19.90 -8.18 18.64
N LYS A 358 -19.36 -7.12 18.01
CA LYS A 358 -19.24 -5.77 18.60
C LYS A 358 -20.53 -4.93 18.49
N ASN A 359 -21.67 -5.57 18.26
CA ASN A 359 -22.98 -4.98 17.99
C ASN A 359 -23.65 -4.18 19.15
N GLU A 360 -22.92 -3.62 20.13
CA GLU A 360 -23.56 -2.81 21.19
C GLU A 360 -23.15 -1.34 21.29
N LEU A 361 -22.17 -0.83 20.53
CA LEU A 361 -21.85 0.60 20.53
C LEU A 361 -21.32 1.06 19.16
N TYR A 362 -22.16 1.01 18.13
CA TYR A 362 -21.92 1.78 16.92
C TYR A 362 -23.14 2.68 16.71
N ASP A 363 -22.96 3.96 17.03
CA ASP A 363 -23.81 5.05 16.54
C ASP A 363 -23.83 4.93 15.01
N ASP A 364 -25.02 4.80 14.43
CA ASP A 364 -25.32 4.41 13.04
C ASP A 364 -24.22 4.81 12.04
N GLY A 365 -23.32 3.86 11.73
CA GLY A 365 -22.05 3.98 10.98
C GLY A 365 -22.08 4.62 9.58
N THR A 366 -23.12 5.36 9.24
CA THR A 366 -23.08 6.54 8.39
C THR A 366 -22.24 7.65 9.06
N PHE A 367 -21.00 7.83 8.60
CA PHE A 367 -20.43 9.17 8.59
C PHE A 367 -21.21 9.98 7.54
N ILE A 368 -22.30 10.62 7.92
CA ILE A 368 -22.91 11.66 7.10
C ILE A 368 -21.93 12.83 7.15
N PHE A 369 -21.18 13.04 6.06
CA PHE A 369 -20.55 14.34 5.83
C PHE A 369 -21.66 15.31 5.46
N GLU A 370 -22.32 15.90 6.46
CA GLU A 370 -22.98 17.17 6.24
C GLU A 370 -21.87 18.19 6.00
N CYS A 371 -21.69 18.55 4.73
CA CYS A 371 -20.97 19.76 4.37
C CYS A 371 -21.82 20.92 4.88
N HIS A 372 -21.68 21.27 6.15
CA HIS A 372 -22.18 22.54 6.64
C HIS A 372 -21.46 23.62 5.83
N GLN A 373 -22.17 24.21 4.88
CA GLN A 373 -21.79 25.54 4.41
C GLN A 373 -21.71 26.40 5.67
N ASN A 374 -20.50 26.86 5.95
CA ASN A 374 -20.19 27.63 7.14
C ASN A 374 -20.92 28.97 7.05
N THR A 375 -22.16 28.99 7.50
CA THR A 375 -22.90 30.21 7.85
C THR A 375 -23.26 30.08 9.31
N GLU A 376 -22.28 30.25 10.21
CA GLU A 376 -22.47 30.98 11.46
C GLU A 376 -21.15 31.19 12.21
N LYS A 377 -21.05 32.38 12.81
CA LYS A 377 -19.92 32.89 13.57
C LYS A 377 -19.62 31.96 14.75
N GLU A 378 -18.39 31.47 14.84
CA GLU A 378 -17.94 30.76 16.04
C GLU A 378 -17.93 31.69 17.25
N ASN A 379 -18.79 31.36 18.22
CA ASN A 379 -18.65 31.76 19.60
C ASN A 379 -17.36 31.15 20.17
N ILE A 380 -16.42 32.01 20.54
CA ILE A 380 -15.21 31.65 21.28
C ILE A 380 -15.63 30.96 22.58
N LYS A 381 -15.35 29.65 22.70
CA LYS A 381 -15.42 28.95 24.00
C LYS A 381 -14.29 29.45 24.89
N ASN A 382 -14.66 29.90 26.09
CA ASN A 382 -13.76 30.36 27.14
C ASN A 382 -12.59 29.37 27.36
N VAL A 383 -11.39 29.81 26.99
CA VAL A 383 -10.14 29.19 27.44
C VAL A 383 -10.03 29.44 28.94
N ARG A 384 -9.95 28.38 29.75
CA ARG A 384 -9.65 28.53 31.18
C ARG A 384 -8.24 29.10 31.33
N PRO A 385 -8.04 30.21 32.06
CA PRO A 385 -6.70 30.71 32.35
C PRO A 385 -5.94 29.66 33.17
N ILE A 386 -4.72 29.34 32.73
CA ILE A 386 -3.77 28.62 33.57
C ILE A 386 -3.26 29.65 34.59
N ILE A 387 -3.59 29.44 35.85
CA ILE A 387 -3.12 30.28 36.95
C ILE A 387 -1.84 29.61 37.46
N LEU A 388 -0.69 30.25 37.22
CA LEU A 388 0.61 29.83 37.74
C LEU A 388 0.89 30.67 38.99
N ASN A 389 1.09 30.02 40.14
CA ASN A 389 1.16 30.68 41.45
C ASN A 389 2.58 30.77 42.03
N ASP A 390 3.58 30.24 41.32
CA ASP A 390 4.98 30.28 41.71
C ASP A 390 5.81 30.93 40.59
N GLU A 391 6.73 31.82 40.98
CA GLU A 391 7.68 32.46 40.05
C GLU A 391 8.48 31.41 39.27
N ASN A 392 8.77 30.25 39.87
CA ASN A 392 9.47 29.15 39.19
C ASN A 392 8.61 28.49 38.10
N GLU A 393 7.29 28.38 38.29
CA GLU A 393 6.37 27.80 37.30
C GLU A 393 6.16 28.72 36.10
N ILE A 394 6.12 30.04 36.35
CA ILE A 394 6.08 31.05 35.29
C ILE A 394 7.38 30.99 34.47
N LEU A 395 8.53 30.88 35.14
CA LEU A 395 9.82 30.75 34.47
C LEU A 395 9.91 29.46 33.66
N TYR A 396 9.42 28.33 34.19
CA TYR A 396 9.40 27.05 33.49
C TYR A 396 8.47 27.07 32.27
N ALA A 397 7.30 27.68 32.38
CA ALA A 397 6.36 27.84 31.28
C ALA A 397 6.93 28.75 30.18
N LEU A 398 7.59 29.85 30.57
CA LEU A 398 8.30 30.73 29.64
C LEU A 398 9.47 30.02 28.97
N PHE A 399 10.31 29.30 29.71
CA PHE A 399 11.41 28.53 29.13
C PHE A 399 10.91 27.41 28.22
N THR A 400 9.81 26.73 28.57
CA THR A 400 9.22 25.68 27.73
C THR A 400 8.62 26.27 26.45
N ALA A 401 7.96 27.44 26.52
CA ALA A 401 7.46 28.16 25.36
C ALA A 401 8.59 28.70 24.48
N ILE A 402 9.66 29.22 25.08
CA ILE A 402 10.85 29.72 24.38
C ILE A 402 11.61 28.55 23.72
N ILE A 403 11.88 27.46 24.43
CA ILE A 403 12.57 26.28 23.90
C ILE A 403 11.75 25.60 22.79
N SER A 404 10.43 25.51 22.96
CA SER A 404 9.52 24.96 21.93
C SER A 404 9.43 25.86 20.68
N TYR A 405 9.80 27.15 20.79
CA TYR A 405 9.64 28.15 19.73
C TYR A 405 10.96 28.74 19.16
N CYS A 406 12.12 28.45 19.76
CA CYS A 406 13.41 29.05 19.39
C CYS A 406 14.14 28.38 18.21
N ASN A 407 13.46 28.18 17.08
CA ASN A 407 14.13 28.08 15.77
C ASN A 407 13.64 29.18 14.82
N CYS A 408 13.90 30.45 15.21
CA CYS A 408 13.95 31.67 14.37
C CYS A 408 12.73 32.62 14.35
N VAL A 409 12.51 33.41 15.41
CA VAL A 409 11.76 34.68 15.35
C VAL A 409 12.45 35.79 16.16
N ASN A 410 12.42 37.03 15.63
CA ASN A 410 13.02 38.23 16.20
C ASN A 410 12.20 38.76 17.40
N ILE A 411 12.81 38.87 18.57
CA ILE A 411 12.18 39.16 19.88
C ILE A 411 11.46 40.53 19.92
N LYS A 412 11.76 41.45 19.01
CA LYS A 412 11.21 42.82 19.02
C LYS A 412 9.72 42.92 18.69
N ASP A 413 9.09 41.85 18.20
CA ASP A 413 7.66 41.84 17.82
C ASP A 413 6.73 41.25 18.90
N ILE A 414 7.27 40.77 20.02
CA ILE A 414 6.46 40.20 21.11
C ILE A 414 5.92 41.35 22.00
N ARG A 415 4.62 41.63 21.91
CA ARG A 415 3.91 42.55 22.82
C ARG A 415 3.09 41.78 23.84
N ILE A 416 3.58 41.71 25.07
CA ILE A 416 2.84 41.16 26.21
C ILE A 416 1.96 42.28 26.79
N LYS A 417 0.64 42.06 26.87
CA LYS A 417 -0.30 42.95 27.55
C LYS A 417 -0.95 42.22 28.73
N ASN A 418 -1.19 42.98 29.80
CA ASN A 418 -1.91 42.60 31.02
C ASN A 418 -1.17 41.58 31.91
N ILE A 419 -0.08 42.03 32.55
CA ILE A 419 0.44 41.36 33.75
C ILE A 419 -0.07 42.13 34.96
N SER A 420 -0.85 41.46 35.81
CA SER A 420 -1.27 41.99 37.11
C SER A 420 -0.64 41.11 38.18
N ILE A 421 0.22 41.70 39.00
CA ILE A 421 0.85 41.04 40.15
C ILE A 421 0.03 41.42 41.38
N TYR A 422 -0.49 40.43 42.11
CA TYR A 422 -1.11 40.65 43.41
C TYR A 422 -0.16 40.15 44.49
N ASN A 423 0.14 41.02 45.45
CA ASN A 423 1.05 40.78 46.58
C ASN A 423 0.49 39.79 47.59
#